data_AF-A0A818UX48-F1
#
_entry.id   AF-A0A818UX48-F1
#
_cell.length_a   1.000
_cell.length_b   1.000
_cell.length_c   1.000
_cell.angle_alpha   90.00
_cell.angle_beta   90.00
_cell.angle_gamma   90.00
#
_symmetry.space_group_name_H-M   'P 1'
#
loop_
_entity.id
_entity.type
_entity.pdbx_description
1 polymer ?
#
loop_
_entity_poly.entity_id
_entity_poly.type
_entity_poly.pdbx_seq_one_letter_code
_entity_poly.pdbx_strand_id
1 'polypeptide(L)'
;MPLWCSMGWFILSTIIFFLGNVPSAMTIPNYVLTFAPELRFDRAAKGYPMSAQVFYEVWKNYQSGPFLIENTDRTTLAKGTVPTYYQIRTIGKQIRINYWWFYGYQHPCFLDEGAHNGDWEHVMVILTEDRSAVAAISFYQHGQHYTRIAGPRDAPCTPSGIGRCSGSYGFYSSGTHPVVYAGKLAHGSFHDRNAFSPPAGGECAYYGDFRNPESSADYLQTWKNLIDLDGNEESWIAEDRTATWVWGPDGVSKHPTQHDPADAEHSIACEGSATYGVANAGCYQSECLSGDDETATACLKECKVGYVNIGLYCQKGRWPWEMQFYNRLSGSNSYSYSYTLPHEDVGLSRRRDDQSEWQLP
;
A
#
# COMPACT_ATOMS: atom_id res chain seq x y z
N MET A 1 -6.27 29.43 -88.12
CA MET A 1 -7.28 30.04 -87.22
C MET A 1 -8.56 29.21 -87.35
N PRO A 2 -9.36 28.99 -86.30
CA PRO A 2 -9.26 29.54 -84.93
C PRO A 2 -8.72 28.54 -83.90
N LEU A 3 -8.48 29.01 -82.67
CA LEU A 3 -8.15 28.18 -81.50
C LEU A 3 -9.43 27.61 -80.87
N TRP A 4 -9.33 26.43 -80.26
CA TRP A 4 -10.31 25.92 -79.30
C TRP A 4 -9.78 26.13 -77.88
N CYS A 5 -10.66 26.58 -76.96
CA CYS A 5 -10.34 26.82 -75.56
C CYS A 5 -11.10 25.81 -74.69
N SER A 6 -10.39 25.02 -73.90
CA SER A 6 -10.99 24.01 -73.02
C SER A 6 -11.22 24.57 -71.61
N MET A 7 -12.47 24.66 -71.18
CA MET A 7 -12.82 24.95 -69.78
C MET A 7 -12.55 23.75 -68.87
N GLY A 8 -11.62 23.90 -67.92
CA GLY A 8 -11.41 22.93 -66.84
C GLY A 8 -12.43 23.13 -65.72
N TRP A 9 -13.09 22.05 -65.29
CA TRP A 9 -13.96 22.06 -64.11
C TRP A 9 -13.14 21.76 -62.85
N PHE A 10 -13.12 22.69 -61.90
CA PHE A 10 -12.57 22.44 -60.56
C PHE A 10 -13.67 21.86 -59.66
N ILE A 11 -13.48 20.63 -59.19
CA ILE A 11 -14.29 20.03 -58.12
C ILE A 11 -13.66 20.43 -56.79
N LEU A 12 -14.31 21.33 -56.05
CA LEU A 12 -13.97 21.54 -54.63
C LEU A 12 -14.50 20.35 -53.82
N SER A 13 -13.60 19.45 -53.42
CA SER A 13 -13.89 18.42 -52.42
C SER A 13 -13.86 19.04 -51.02
N THR A 14 -15.03 19.19 -50.40
CA THR A 14 -15.14 19.61 -48.99
C THR A 14 -14.63 18.50 -48.09
N ILE A 15 -13.41 18.65 -47.56
CA ILE A 15 -12.88 17.77 -46.50
C ILE A 15 -13.60 18.12 -45.20
N ILE A 16 -14.60 17.31 -44.83
CA ILE A 16 -15.21 17.36 -43.50
C ILE A 16 -14.24 16.68 -42.54
N PHE A 17 -13.47 17.48 -41.81
CA PHE A 17 -12.76 16.99 -40.64
C PHE A 17 -13.80 16.62 -39.57
N PHE A 18 -14.03 15.31 -39.39
CA PHE A 18 -14.60 14.82 -38.15
C PHE A 18 -13.58 15.13 -37.05
N LEU A 19 -13.85 16.19 -36.29
CA LEU A 19 -13.27 16.40 -34.97
C LEU A 19 -13.80 15.28 -34.08
N GLY A 20 -13.15 14.12 -34.14
CA GLY A 20 -13.39 13.05 -33.18
C GLY A 20 -13.20 13.60 -31.78
N ASN A 21 -14.12 13.28 -30.86
CA ASN A 21 -13.99 13.65 -29.46
C ASN A 21 -12.67 13.07 -28.94
N VAL A 22 -11.66 13.93 -28.81
CA VAL A 22 -10.46 13.60 -28.05
C VAL A 22 -10.94 13.30 -26.64
N PRO A 23 -10.70 12.10 -26.08
CA PRO A 23 -11.08 11.79 -24.72
C PRO A 23 -10.51 12.89 -23.82
N SER A 24 -11.37 13.54 -23.03
CA SER A 24 -10.90 14.50 -22.05
C SER A 24 -9.91 13.77 -21.15
N ALA A 25 -8.69 14.30 -21.05
CA ALA A 25 -7.66 13.71 -20.19
C ALA A 25 -8.26 13.45 -18.81
N MET A 26 -8.19 12.21 -18.34
CA MET A 26 -8.89 11.83 -17.11
C MET A 26 -8.27 12.60 -15.96
N THR A 27 -9.04 13.52 -15.38
CA THR A 27 -8.56 14.30 -14.24
C THR A 27 -8.37 13.37 -13.05
N ILE A 28 -7.12 13.20 -12.61
CA ILE A 28 -6.77 12.42 -11.41
C ILE A 28 -7.65 12.91 -10.25
N PRO A 29 -8.43 12.03 -9.59
CA PRO A 29 -9.31 12.45 -8.51
C PRO A 29 -8.54 13.09 -7.36
N ASN A 30 -9.07 14.19 -6.80
CA ASN A 30 -8.35 14.98 -5.79
C ASN A 30 -7.91 14.16 -4.57
N TYR A 31 -8.69 13.15 -4.17
CA TYR A 31 -8.33 12.26 -3.06
C TYR A 31 -7.13 11.35 -3.38
N VAL A 32 -6.87 11.02 -4.65
CA VAL A 32 -5.65 10.31 -5.06
C VAL A 32 -4.45 11.23 -4.85
N LEU A 33 -4.51 12.47 -5.34
CA LEU A 33 -3.44 13.47 -5.12
C LEU A 33 -3.22 13.76 -3.63
N THR A 34 -4.30 13.88 -2.86
CA THR A 34 -4.26 14.30 -1.43
C THR A 34 -3.68 13.21 -0.52
N PHE A 35 -3.96 11.93 -0.80
CA PHE A 35 -3.59 10.80 0.06
C PHE A 35 -2.54 9.86 -0.55
N ALA A 36 -1.93 10.21 -1.70
CA ALA A 36 -0.76 9.51 -2.20
C ALA A 36 0.41 9.65 -1.20
N PRO A 37 1.14 8.57 -0.87
CA PRO A 37 2.06 8.56 0.25
C PRO A 37 3.38 9.29 -0.03
N GLU A 38 4.05 9.80 1.01
CA GLU A 38 5.47 10.17 0.95
C GLU A 38 6.31 8.91 1.20
N LEU A 39 7.03 8.46 0.17
CA LEU A 39 7.95 7.32 0.31
C LEU A 39 9.28 7.79 0.91
N ARG A 40 9.84 7.00 1.83
CA ARG A 40 11.10 7.29 2.51
C ARG A 40 12.03 6.10 2.44
N PHE A 41 13.20 6.31 1.84
CA PHE A 41 14.20 5.27 1.60
C PHE A 41 15.26 5.23 2.70
N ASP A 42 15.96 4.11 2.85
CA ASP A 42 17.20 4.10 3.62
C ASP A 42 18.22 5.06 2.99
N ARG A 43 18.97 5.82 3.81
CA ARG A 43 20.00 6.76 3.32
C ARG A 43 21.09 6.12 2.47
N ALA A 44 21.23 4.79 2.57
CA ALA A 44 22.17 3.96 1.84
C ALA A 44 21.44 2.86 1.04
N ALA A 45 20.22 3.14 0.57
CA ALA A 45 19.55 2.36 -0.47
C ALA A 45 20.43 2.20 -1.71
N LYS A 46 20.38 1.02 -2.34
CA LYS A 46 21.15 0.72 -3.56
C LYS A 46 20.41 1.18 -4.81
N GLY A 47 19.12 0.86 -4.86
CA GLY A 47 18.21 1.23 -5.94
C GLY A 47 17.04 2.06 -5.41
N TYR A 48 16.39 2.73 -6.35
CA TYR A 48 15.16 3.51 -6.18
C TYR A 48 14.15 3.04 -7.23
N PRO A 49 12.85 3.33 -7.07
CA PRO A 49 11.88 2.98 -8.09
C PRO A 49 12.10 3.78 -9.38
N MET A 50 11.59 3.27 -10.49
CA MET A 50 11.75 3.81 -11.83
C MET A 50 10.47 3.66 -12.66
N SER A 51 10.46 4.19 -13.89
CA SER A 51 9.36 3.93 -14.83
C SER A 51 9.39 2.48 -15.30
N ALA A 52 8.26 1.80 -15.13
CA ALA A 52 8.02 0.47 -15.68
C ALA A 52 8.05 0.48 -17.21
N GLN A 53 7.61 1.56 -17.88
CA GLN A 53 7.76 1.70 -19.34
C GLN A 53 9.21 1.66 -19.80
N VAL A 54 10.12 2.38 -19.12
CA VAL A 54 11.55 2.39 -19.47
C VAL A 54 12.15 0.99 -19.35
N PHE A 55 11.81 0.25 -18.29
CA PHE A 55 12.24 -1.13 -18.12
C PHE A 55 11.62 -2.05 -19.18
N TYR A 56 10.31 -1.94 -19.40
CA TYR A 56 9.54 -2.73 -20.37
C TYR A 56 10.10 -2.60 -21.79
N GLU A 57 10.47 -1.38 -22.20
CA GLU A 57 11.07 -1.13 -23.51
C GLU A 57 12.43 -1.80 -23.72
N VAL A 58 13.23 -1.93 -22.67
CA VAL A 58 14.49 -2.68 -22.74
C VAL A 58 14.22 -4.19 -22.70
N TRP A 59 13.33 -4.63 -21.79
CA TRP A 59 12.97 -6.04 -21.61
C TRP A 59 12.38 -6.67 -22.87
N LYS A 60 11.37 -6.04 -23.50
CA LYS A 60 10.70 -6.59 -24.71
C LYS A 60 11.63 -6.75 -25.92
N ASN A 61 12.78 -6.07 -25.92
CA ASN A 61 13.79 -6.12 -26.97
C ASN A 61 15.04 -6.95 -26.57
N TYR A 62 15.09 -7.46 -25.34
CA TYR A 62 16.21 -8.27 -24.86
C TYR A 62 16.21 -9.66 -25.52
N GLN A 63 17.41 -10.14 -25.86
CA GLN A 63 17.60 -11.42 -26.56
C GLN A 63 18.47 -12.40 -25.76
N SER A 64 19.58 -11.93 -25.20
CA SER A 64 20.50 -12.71 -24.35
C SER A 64 21.58 -11.82 -23.74
N GLY A 65 22.17 -12.23 -22.62
CA GLY A 65 23.34 -11.59 -22.00
C GLY A 65 23.07 -11.12 -20.57
N PRO A 66 23.97 -10.34 -19.95
CA PRO A 66 23.68 -9.68 -18.68
C PRO A 66 22.51 -8.71 -18.83
N PHE A 67 21.57 -8.76 -17.90
CA PHE A 67 20.44 -7.84 -17.82
C PHE A 67 20.37 -7.28 -16.39
N LEU A 68 20.60 -5.98 -16.27
CA LEU A 68 20.54 -5.23 -15.03
C LEU A 68 20.10 -3.81 -15.38
N ILE A 69 18.87 -3.47 -15.00
CA ILE A 69 18.29 -2.13 -15.19
C ILE A 69 17.85 -1.65 -13.82
N GLU A 70 18.44 -0.57 -13.33
CA GLU A 70 18.21 -0.08 -11.97
C GLU A 70 18.30 1.45 -11.95
N ASN A 71 17.41 2.13 -11.22
CA ASN A 71 17.57 3.55 -10.94
C ASN A 71 18.42 3.73 -9.69
N THR A 72 19.69 4.06 -9.87
CA THR A 72 20.63 4.42 -8.79
C THR A 72 20.76 5.94 -8.60
N ASP A 73 20.07 6.76 -9.41
CA ASP A 73 20.09 8.23 -9.29
C ASP A 73 19.08 8.71 -8.24
N ARG A 74 19.54 8.81 -6.99
CA ARG A 74 18.82 9.42 -5.86
C ARG A 74 18.19 10.79 -6.17
N THR A 75 18.74 11.57 -7.12
CA THR A 75 18.17 12.88 -7.45
C THR A 75 16.80 12.80 -8.14
N THR A 76 16.45 11.64 -8.70
CA THR A 76 15.10 11.37 -9.26
C THR A 76 13.99 11.49 -8.21
N LEU A 77 14.28 11.15 -6.94
CA LEU A 77 13.33 11.29 -5.82
C LEU A 77 12.91 12.74 -5.62
N ALA A 78 13.90 13.63 -5.45
CA ALA A 78 13.68 15.05 -5.18
C ALA A 78 13.05 15.77 -6.39
N LYS A 79 13.45 15.40 -7.61
CA LYS A 79 12.84 15.87 -8.86
C LYS A 79 11.38 15.41 -9.02
N GLY A 80 10.98 14.31 -8.37
CA GLY A 80 9.64 13.72 -8.52
C GLY A 80 9.40 13.11 -9.89
N THR A 81 10.46 12.64 -10.57
CA THR A 81 10.36 12.04 -11.91
C THR A 81 10.05 10.55 -11.88
N VAL A 82 10.22 9.90 -10.73
CA VAL A 82 9.85 8.49 -10.53
C VAL A 82 8.32 8.37 -10.55
N PRO A 83 7.72 7.56 -11.45
CA PRO A 83 6.29 7.32 -11.42
C PRO A 83 5.84 6.63 -10.13
N THR A 84 4.65 6.99 -9.68
CA THR A 84 3.84 6.19 -8.78
C THR A 84 2.59 5.77 -9.54
N TYR A 85 2.45 4.48 -9.74
CA TYR A 85 1.29 3.93 -10.42
C TYR A 85 0.16 3.81 -9.40
N TYR A 86 -1.07 4.14 -9.78
CA TYR A 86 -2.19 4.04 -8.86
C TYR A 86 -3.39 3.32 -9.49
N GLN A 87 -4.21 2.72 -8.62
CA GLN A 87 -5.44 2.07 -9.03
C GLN A 87 -6.51 2.25 -7.96
N ILE A 88 -7.74 2.58 -8.38
CA ILE A 88 -8.84 2.89 -7.46
C ILE A 88 -9.78 1.70 -7.36
N ARG A 89 -10.21 1.39 -6.14
CA ARG A 89 -11.21 0.37 -5.81
C ARG A 89 -12.31 0.98 -4.97
N THR A 90 -13.56 0.68 -5.30
CA THR A 90 -14.74 1.10 -4.53
C THR A 90 -15.37 -0.13 -3.92
N ILE A 91 -15.33 -0.25 -2.59
CA ILE A 91 -15.85 -1.39 -1.84
C ILE A 91 -16.94 -0.86 -0.91
N GLY A 92 -18.20 -1.16 -1.21
CA GLY A 92 -19.33 -0.48 -0.58
C GLY A 92 -19.34 1.00 -0.94
N LYS A 93 -19.18 1.88 0.05
CA LYS A 93 -18.95 3.33 -0.17
C LYS A 93 -17.47 3.72 -0.01
N GLN A 94 -16.67 2.85 0.57
CA GLN A 94 -15.28 3.10 0.90
C GLN A 94 -14.42 3.10 -0.37
N ILE A 95 -13.47 4.03 -0.43
CA ILE A 95 -12.44 4.07 -1.47
C ILE A 95 -11.18 3.44 -0.92
N ARG A 96 -10.59 2.53 -1.69
CA ARG A 96 -9.26 1.95 -1.46
C ARG A 96 -8.41 2.24 -2.68
N ILE A 97 -7.16 2.67 -2.46
CA ILE A 97 -6.26 3.10 -3.52
C ILE A 97 -4.96 2.34 -3.35
N ASN A 98 -4.63 1.50 -4.33
CA ASN A 98 -3.30 0.91 -4.38
C ASN A 98 -2.35 1.94 -4.99
N TYR A 99 -1.24 2.20 -4.32
CA TYR A 99 -0.09 2.93 -4.89
C TYR A 99 1.07 1.97 -5.04
N TRP A 100 1.58 1.89 -6.26
CA TRP A 100 2.54 0.92 -6.74
C TRP A 100 3.82 1.60 -7.22
N TRP A 101 4.95 0.96 -6.95
CA TRP A 101 6.27 1.37 -7.38
C TRP A 101 6.99 0.20 -8.04
N PHE A 102 7.64 0.49 -9.15
CA PHE A 102 8.41 -0.49 -9.90
C PHE A 102 9.90 -0.28 -9.67
N TYR A 103 10.62 -1.32 -9.27
CA TYR A 103 12.07 -1.34 -9.19
C TYR A 103 12.60 -2.25 -10.29
N GLY A 104 13.54 -1.78 -11.10
CA GLY A 104 14.07 -2.60 -12.18
C GLY A 104 14.91 -3.80 -11.71
N TYR A 105 15.45 -3.75 -10.48
CA TYR A 105 16.24 -4.85 -9.91
C TYR A 105 16.21 -4.83 -8.39
N GLN A 106 15.91 -5.98 -7.77
CA GLN A 106 16.12 -6.24 -6.35
C GLN A 106 17.52 -6.82 -6.12
N HIS A 107 18.25 -6.26 -5.17
CA HIS A 107 19.57 -6.77 -4.77
C HIS A 107 19.44 -7.99 -3.86
N PRO A 108 20.47 -8.84 -3.74
CA PRO A 108 20.44 -9.92 -2.76
C PRO A 108 20.20 -9.37 -1.34
N CYS A 109 19.22 -9.94 -0.65
CA CYS A 109 18.83 -9.58 0.72
C CYS A 109 19.11 -10.70 1.74
N PHE A 110 19.57 -11.88 1.30
CA PHE A 110 19.96 -13.00 2.16
C PHE A 110 21.08 -13.83 1.52
N LEU A 111 22.31 -13.78 2.03
CA LEU A 111 23.42 -14.67 1.62
C LEU A 111 23.58 -14.86 0.09
N ASP A 112 23.57 -13.76 -0.66
CA ASP A 112 23.60 -13.72 -2.14
C ASP A 112 22.36 -14.28 -2.87
N GLU A 113 21.31 -14.65 -2.13
CA GLU A 113 19.96 -14.99 -2.60
C GLU A 113 18.98 -13.80 -2.52
N GLY A 114 17.83 -13.93 -3.19
CA GLY A 114 16.74 -12.94 -3.23
C GLY A 114 16.85 -11.89 -4.33
N ALA A 115 17.93 -11.87 -5.11
CA ALA A 115 18.04 -10.99 -6.27
C ALA A 115 17.14 -11.44 -7.43
N HIS A 116 16.51 -10.47 -8.10
CA HIS A 116 15.78 -10.66 -9.34
C HIS A 116 15.57 -9.32 -10.05
N ASN A 117 15.36 -9.34 -11.37
CA ASN A 117 14.87 -8.16 -12.08
C ASN A 117 13.38 -7.90 -11.81
N GLY A 118 12.93 -6.70 -12.16
CA GLY A 118 11.54 -6.30 -12.28
C GLY A 118 10.64 -6.65 -11.10
N ASP A 119 10.59 -5.72 -10.15
CA ASP A 119 9.99 -5.88 -8.83
C ASP A 119 8.90 -4.82 -8.61
N TRP A 120 7.79 -5.22 -7.99
CA TRP A 120 6.56 -4.43 -7.87
C TRP A 120 6.09 -4.39 -6.43
N GLU A 121 6.27 -3.26 -5.77
CA GLU A 121 5.91 -3.06 -4.37
C GLU A 121 4.82 -2.01 -4.20
N HIS A 122 3.98 -2.16 -3.19
CA HIS A 122 2.78 -1.33 -3.05
C HIS A 122 2.28 -1.15 -1.61
N VAL A 123 1.36 -0.20 -1.45
CA VAL A 123 0.46 -0.09 -0.30
C VAL A 123 -0.97 0.09 -0.76
N MET A 124 -1.92 -0.36 0.06
CA MET A 124 -3.34 -0.02 -0.10
C MET A 124 -3.71 1.06 0.92
N VAL A 125 -4.02 2.27 0.46
CA VAL A 125 -4.55 3.36 1.27
C VAL A 125 -6.09 3.27 1.30
N ILE A 126 -6.66 3.10 2.48
CA ILE A 126 -8.10 2.98 2.72
C ILE A 126 -8.62 4.32 3.26
N LEU A 127 -9.59 4.93 2.58
CA LEU A 127 -10.18 6.22 2.99
C LEU A 127 -11.40 6.05 3.89
N THR A 128 -11.79 7.12 4.57
CA THR A 128 -13.14 7.27 5.16
C THR A 128 -14.22 7.26 4.07
N GLU A 129 -15.49 6.97 4.41
CA GLU A 129 -16.60 6.93 3.44
C GLU A 129 -16.83 8.29 2.76
N ASP A 130 -16.62 9.39 3.50
CA ASP A 130 -16.70 10.76 3.01
C ASP A 130 -15.44 11.22 2.25
N ARG A 131 -14.37 10.39 2.26
CA ARG A 131 -13.07 10.63 1.63
C ARG A 131 -12.35 11.87 2.14
N SER A 132 -12.66 12.31 3.37
CA SER A 132 -11.98 13.43 4.02
C SER A 132 -10.62 13.05 4.61
N ALA A 133 -10.39 11.77 4.93
CA ALA A 133 -9.14 11.30 5.51
C ALA A 133 -8.80 9.85 5.14
N VAL A 134 -7.59 9.42 5.53
CA VAL A 134 -7.17 8.01 5.48
C VAL A 134 -7.63 7.30 6.77
N ALA A 135 -8.45 6.27 6.62
CA ALA A 135 -8.89 5.41 7.72
C ALA A 135 -7.85 4.33 8.07
N ALA A 136 -7.24 3.69 7.08
CA ALA A 136 -6.26 2.63 7.31
C ALA A 136 -5.28 2.47 6.14
N ILE A 137 -4.16 1.77 6.36
CA ILE A 137 -3.21 1.44 5.30
C ILE A 137 -2.75 0.00 5.46
N SER A 138 -2.82 -0.76 4.37
CA SER A 138 -2.19 -2.08 4.26
C SER A 138 -0.81 -1.94 3.61
N PHE A 139 0.22 -2.44 4.29
CA PHE A 139 1.61 -2.38 3.88
C PHE A 139 2.07 -3.77 3.42
N TYR A 140 2.60 -3.88 2.21
CA TYR A 140 2.98 -5.16 1.60
C TYR A 140 4.50 -5.39 1.65
N GLN A 141 4.90 -6.65 1.82
CA GLN A 141 6.26 -7.14 1.67
C GLN A 141 6.17 -8.59 1.18
N HIS A 142 6.96 -8.99 0.18
CA HIS A 142 7.12 -10.41 -0.26
C HIS A 142 5.80 -11.19 -0.43
N GLY A 143 4.74 -10.53 -0.92
CA GLY A 143 3.44 -11.14 -1.17
C GLY A 143 2.52 -11.30 0.06
N GLN A 144 2.91 -10.83 1.25
CA GLN A 144 2.00 -10.68 2.41
C GLN A 144 1.88 -9.23 2.82
N HIS A 145 0.97 -8.95 3.75
CA HIS A 145 0.68 -7.62 4.24
C HIS A 145 0.21 -7.58 5.68
N TYR A 146 0.12 -6.36 6.21
CA TYR A 146 -0.58 -6.02 7.45
C TYR A 146 -1.23 -4.66 7.35
N THR A 147 -2.29 -4.45 8.13
CA THR A 147 -3.03 -3.19 8.16
C THR A 147 -2.79 -2.41 9.44
N ARG A 148 -2.56 -1.11 9.30
CA ARG A 148 -2.50 -0.13 10.40
C ARG A 148 -3.71 0.80 10.30
N ILE A 149 -4.34 1.10 11.44
CA ILE A 149 -5.54 1.94 11.51
C ILE A 149 -5.23 3.35 12.04
N ALA A 150 -5.94 4.35 11.51
CA ALA A 150 -5.62 5.76 11.74
C ALA A 150 -5.95 6.24 13.17
N GLY A 151 -5.16 7.22 13.64
CA GLY A 151 -5.33 7.89 14.93
C GLY A 151 -4.33 7.46 16.02
N PRO A 152 -4.27 8.20 17.14
CA PRO A 152 -3.32 7.94 18.22
C PRO A 152 -3.67 6.72 19.10
N ARG A 153 -2.70 6.27 19.91
CA ARG A 153 -2.82 5.09 20.79
C ARG A 153 -2.82 5.47 22.28
N ASP A 154 -3.85 6.20 22.71
CA ASP A 154 -3.95 6.79 24.05
C ASP A 154 -4.46 5.83 25.16
N ALA A 155 -3.78 4.69 25.40
CA ALA A 155 -3.86 3.96 26.67
C ALA A 155 -2.51 3.23 26.96
N PRO A 156 -2.12 2.98 28.22
CA PRO A 156 -0.96 2.11 28.56
C PRO A 156 -1.18 0.67 28.09
N CYS A 157 -0.19 -0.25 28.10
CA CYS A 157 -0.39 -1.70 27.91
C CYS A 157 0.04 -2.53 29.11
N THR A 158 -0.50 -3.74 29.21
CA THR A 158 0.11 -4.80 30.02
C THR A 158 -0.19 -6.21 29.49
N PRO A 159 0.70 -7.20 29.75
CA PRO A 159 0.47 -8.62 29.49
C PRO A 159 -0.74 -9.27 30.18
N SER A 160 -1.51 -8.54 31.00
CA SER A 160 -2.76 -9.01 31.62
C SER A 160 -4.02 -8.59 30.84
N GLY A 161 -3.84 -7.91 29.70
CA GLY A 161 -4.91 -7.26 28.95
C GLY A 161 -5.31 -5.89 29.51
N ILE A 162 -4.72 -5.42 30.63
CA ILE A 162 -4.94 -4.06 31.10
C ILE A 162 -4.13 -3.10 30.17
N GLY A 163 -4.69 -2.85 28.98
CA GLY A 163 -4.40 -1.72 28.11
C GLY A 163 -3.85 -1.97 26.67
N ARG A 164 -3.76 -0.88 25.87
CA ARG A 164 -3.22 -0.69 24.50
C ARG A 164 -1.69 -0.77 24.39
N CYS A 165 -1.18 -1.47 23.38
CA CYS A 165 0.23 -1.87 23.27
C CYS A 165 1.28 -0.89 22.75
N SER A 166 2.55 -1.23 22.99
CA SER A 166 3.76 -0.48 22.63
C SER A 166 4.05 -0.52 21.12
N GLY A 167 3.01 -0.32 20.31
CA GLY A 167 3.10 0.05 18.91
C GLY A 167 2.92 1.56 18.80
N SER A 168 3.91 2.23 18.23
CA SER A 168 3.81 3.64 17.87
C SER A 168 2.61 3.91 16.95
N TYR A 169 1.95 5.04 17.19
CA TYR A 169 0.86 5.67 16.41
C TYR A 169 0.61 5.04 15.03
N GLY A 170 -0.53 4.35 14.88
CA GLY A 170 -1.04 3.66 13.67
C GLY A 170 -0.08 3.63 12.49
N PHE A 171 -0.16 4.66 11.65
CA PHE A 171 0.86 5.06 10.68
C PHE A 171 1.16 6.57 10.83
N TYR A 172 2.35 7.01 10.43
CA TYR A 172 2.73 8.43 10.42
C TYR A 172 2.32 9.11 9.11
N SER A 173 2.07 10.43 9.12
CA SER A 173 1.71 11.22 7.93
C SER A 173 2.47 12.56 7.86
N SER A 174 2.78 13.00 6.65
CA SER A 174 3.43 14.26 6.28
C SER A 174 2.37 15.20 5.69
N GLY A 175 1.65 15.93 6.54
CA GLY A 175 0.39 16.57 6.15
C GLY A 175 -0.68 15.50 5.90
N THR A 176 -1.39 15.56 4.76
CA THR A 176 -2.38 14.56 4.34
C THR A 176 -1.74 13.30 3.74
N HIS A 177 -0.45 13.32 3.42
CA HIS A 177 0.25 12.23 2.76
C HIS A 177 0.75 11.20 3.78
N PRO A 178 0.28 9.95 3.78
CA PRO A 178 0.83 8.93 4.66
C PRO A 178 2.30 8.68 4.37
N VAL A 179 3.07 8.30 5.38
CA VAL A 179 4.49 7.98 5.21
C VAL A 179 4.67 6.48 5.09
N VAL A 180 5.30 6.07 3.99
CA VAL A 180 5.68 4.68 3.72
C VAL A 180 7.20 4.61 3.71
N TYR A 181 7.77 3.73 4.51
CA TYR A 181 9.19 3.44 4.51
C TYR A 181 9.46 2.25 3.59
N ALA A 182 10.35 2.41 2.62
CA ALA A 182 10.76 1.32 1.74
C ALA A 182 11.96 0.56 2.32
N GLY A 183 11.96 -0.77 2.19
CA GLY A 183 13.10 -1.62 2.47
C GLY A 183 14.31 -1.25 1.60
N LYS A 184 15.51 -1.23 2.20
CA LYS A 184 16.78 -0.91 1.54
C LYS A 184 17.18 -1.91 0.45
N LEU A 185 16.88 -3.20 0.64
CA LEU A 185 17.29 -4.29 -0.25
C LEU A 185 16.12 -5.12 -0.75
N ALA A 186 15.12 -5.33 0.11
CA ALA A 186 13.96 -6.21 -0.08
C ALA A 186 12.69 -5.45 -0.50
N HIS A 187 12.82 -4.13 -0.73
CA HIS A 187 11.85 -3.13 -1.23
C HIS A 187 10.45 -3.02 -0.59
N GLY A 188 10.07 -3.96 0.28
CA GLY A 188 8.78 -3.98 0.97
C GLY A 188 8.44 -2.66 1.66
N SER A 189 7.14 -2.41 1.77
CA SER A 189 6.56 -1.21 2.35
C SER A 189 6.33 -1.36 3.85
N PHE A 190 6.64 -0.31 4.62
CA PHE A 190 6.54 -0.33 6.08
C PHE A 190 5.98 0.97 6.66
N HIS A 191 5.30 0.86 7.81
CA HIS A 191 4.75 2.00 8.55
C HIS A 191 5.78 2.74 9.42
N ASP A 192 6.95 2.13 9.67
CA ASP A 192 7.92 2.52 10.68
C ASP A 192 9.37 2.56 10.16
N ARG A 193 10.27 3.15 10.97
CA ARG A 193 11.71 3.16 10.71
C ARG A 193 12.38 1.94 11.33
N ASN A 194 13.37 1.39 10.65
CA ASN A 194 14.29 0.42 11.22
C ASN A 194 15.75 0.80 10.93
N ALA A 195 16.55 0.84 12.00
CA ALA A 195 17.99 1.09 11.95
C ALA A 195 18.81 -0.14 12.41
N PHE A 196 18.17 -1.30 12.53
CA PHE A 196 18.77 -2.54 13.02
C PHE A 196 18.29 -3.75 12.19
N SER A 197 19.18 -4.34 11.41
CA SER A 197 18.95 -5.66 10.81
C SER A 197 19.45 -6.76 11.77
N PRO A 198 18.74 -7.90 11.85
CA PRO A 198 19.27 -9.13 12.44
C PRO A 198 20.66 -9.51 11.89
N PRO A 199 21.50 -10.24 12.64
CA PRO A 199 22.81 -10.66 12.16
C PRO A 199 22.74 -11.50 10.87
N ALA A 200 23.38 -11.03 9.81
CA ALA A 200 23.64 -11.70 8.52
C ALA A 200 22.39 -12.34 7.85
N GLY A 201 21.78 -11.59 6.92
CA GLY A 201 20.58 -12.05 6.20
C GLY A 201 19.29 -11.74 6.97
N GLY A 202 19.28 -10.65 7.72
CA GLY A 202 18.04 -10.10 8.26
C GLY A 202 17.22 -9.39 7.19
N GLU A 203 17.80 -9.05 6.05
CA GLU A 203 17.22 -8.05 5.14
C GLU A 203 16.08 -8.61 4.28
N CYS A 204 16.10 -9.88 3.84
CA CYS A 204 14.90 -10.54 3.29
C CYS A 204 13.86 -10.93 4.37
N ALA A 205 14.20 -10.83 5.65
CA ALA A 205 13.26 -11.22 6.71
C ALA A 205 12.16 -10.17 6.85
N TYR A 206 10.95 -10.60 7.19
CA TYR A 206 9.88 -9.66 7.53
C TYR A 206 10.32 -8.68 8.62
N TYR A 207 10.21 -7.38 8.31
CA TYR A 207 10.69 -6.24 9.11
C TYR A 207 12.18 -6.12 9.36
N GLY A 208 13.01 -7.07 8.95
CA GLY A 208 14.45 -7.04 9.21
C GLY A 208 15.22 -6.05 8.32
N ASP A 209 14.66 -5.67 7.17
CA ASP A 209 15.30 -4.70 6.29
C ASP A 209 15.48 -3.31 6.93
N PHE A 210 16.57 -2.64 6.57
CA PHE A 210 16.87 -1.28 6.97
C PHE A 210 15.96 -0.29 6.25
N ARG A 211 15.52 0.73 6.98
CA ARG A 211 14.68 1.81 6.47
C ARG A 211 14.92 3.08 7.31
N ASN A 212 16.13 3.62 7.18
CA ASN A 212 16.67 4.68 8.02
C ASN A 212 17.10 5.93 7.21
N PRO A 213 16.13 6.73 6.72
CA PRO A 213 16.41 7.99 6.04
C PRO A 213 17.19 8.97 6.93
N GLU A 214 17.93 9.87 6.28
CA GLU A 214 18.72 10.93 6.90
C GLU A 214 18.13 12.32 6.66
N SER A 215 17.52 12.55 5.50
CA SER A 215 17.07 13.87 5.05
C SER A 215 15.93 13.79 4.05
N SER A 216 15.36 14.95 3.67
CA SER A 216 14.36 15.04 2.60
C SER A 216 14.88 14.66 1.20
N ALA A 217 16.18 14.54 1.01
CA ALA A 217 16.76 13.97 -0.21
C ALA A 217 16.66 12.43 -0.27
N ASP A 218 16.10 11.78 0.76
CA ASP A 218 15.75 10.36 0.80
C ASP A 218 14.24 10.14 0.60
N TYR A 219 13.47 11.18 0.23
CA TYR A 219 12.00 11.13 0.15
C TYR A 219 11.49 11.28 -1.29
N LEU A 220 10.52 10.45 -1.67
CA LEU A 220 9.74 10.59 -2.90
C LEU A 220 8.34 11.12 -2.58
N GLN A 221 8.03 12.28 -3.15
CA GLN A 221 6.69 12.86 -3.12
C GLN A 221 5.88 12.30 -4.29
N THR A 222 5.21 11.16 -4.06
CA THR A 222 4.58 10.33 -5.10
C THR A 222 3.53 11.07 -5.94
N TRP A 223 2.80 12.00 -5.33
CA TRP A 223 1.79 12.85 -5.97
C TRP A 223 2.33 13.77 -7.09
N LYS A 224 3.65 13.85 -7.29
CA LYS A 224 4.26 14.61 -8.39
C LYS A 224 4.18 13.91 -9.75
N ASN A 225 4.08 12.58 -9.79
CA ASN A 225 4.05 11.81 -11.03
C ASN A 225 3.18 10.56 -10.84
N LEU A 226 1.87 10.75 -10.90
CA LEU A 226 0.88 9.67 -10.77
C LEU A 226 0.45 9.18 -12.15
N ILE A 227 0.45 7.87 -12.36
CA ILE A 227 0.00 7.21 -13.60
C ILE A 227 -1.16 6.26 -13.28
N ASP A 228 -2.26 6.36 -14.01
CA ASP A 228 -3.45 5.52 -13.80
C ASP A 228 -3.29 4.13 -14.44
N LEU A 229 -3.36 3.07 -13.63
CA LEU A 229 -3.32 1.67 -14.07
C LEU A 229 -4.63 1.19 -14.70
N ASP A 230 -5.75 1.87 -14.47
CA ASP A 230 -6.99 1.67 -15.21
C ASP A 230 -6.99 2.48 -16.54
N GLY A 231 -6.03 3.39 -16.70
CA GLY A 231 -5.72 4.13 -17.93
C GLY A 231 -4.89 3.34 -18.96
N ASN A 232 -4.29 4.03 -19.94
CA ASN A 232 -3.38 3.44 -20.94
C ASN A 232 -2.27 4.44 -21.32
N GLU A 233 -1.73 5.16 -20.33
CA GLU A 233 -0.73 6.20 -20.55
C GLU A 233 0.64 5.64 -20.97
N GLU A 234 1.04 4.52 -20.39
CA GLU A 234 2.23 3.76 -20.76
C GLU A 234 1.82 2.47 -21.49
N SER A 235 2.55 2.08 -22.54
CA SER A 235 2.12 1.00 -23.45
C SER A 235 2.04 -0.37 -22.76
N TRP A 236 2.89 -0.60 -21.76
CA TRP A 236 2.91 -1.86 -21.01
C TRP A 236 1.60 -2.10 -20.25
N ILE A 237 0.89 -1.05 -19.81
CA ILE A 237 -0.35 -1.15 -19.00
C ILE A 237 -1.44 -1.92 -19.76
N ALA A 238 -1.54 -1.71 -21.08
CA ALA A 238 -2.50 -2.42 -21.92
C ALA A 238 -2.16 -3.91 -22.07
N GLU A 239 -0.87 -4.25 -22.12
CA GLU A 239 -0.37 -5.61 -22.32
C GLU A 239 -0.39 -6.40 -21.00
N ASP A 240 -0.05 -5.76 -19.87
CA ASP A 240 -0.01 -6.30 -18.51
C ASP A 240 -1.34 -6.96 -18.12
N ARG A 241 -2.48 -6.39 -18.50
CA ARG A 241 -3.83 -6.94 -18.20
C ARG A 241 -4.08 -8.34 -18.74
N THR A 242 -3.30 -8.76 -19.73
CA THR A 242 -3.39 -10.08 -20.37
C THR A 242 -2.04 -10.80 -20.41
N ALA A 243 -1.05 -10.29 -19.67
CA ALA A 243 0.30 -10.80 -19.68
C ALA A 243 0.39 -12.25 -19.17
N THR A 244 1.19 -13.04 -19.89
CA THR A 244 1.67 -14.35 -19.46
C THR A 244 3.20 -14.38 -19.46
N TRP A 245 3.82 -13.20 -19.33
CA TRP A 245 5.26 -12.96 -19.36
C TRP A 245 5.74 -12.46 -17.98
N VAL A 246 7.03 -12.56 -17.67
CA VAL A 246 7.60 -12.08 -16.40
C VAL A 246 8.40 -10.80 -16.59
N TRP A 247 8.57 -10.00 -15.54
CA TRP A 247 9.26 -8.70 -15.59
C TRP A 247 10.79 -8.85 -15.62
N GLY A 248 11.36 -9.17 -16.78
CA GLY A 248 12.80 -9.42 -16.94
C GLY A 248 13.14 -10.92 -16.99
N PRO A 249 14.41 -11.29 -17.25
CA PRO A 249 14.77 -12.69 -17.54
C PRO A 249 14.68 -13.64 -16.34
N ASP A 250 14.73 -13.11 -15.12
CA ASP A 250 14.65 -13.81 -13.84
C ASP A 250 13.62 -13.16 -12.88
N GLY A 251 12.81 -12.23 -13.38
CA GLY A 251 11.94 -11.38 -12.56
C GLY A 251 10.60 -11.99 -12.17
N VAL A 252 9.82 -11.23 -11.39
CA VAL A 252 8.53 -11.72 -10.88
C VAL A 252 7.38 -11.61 -11.90
N SER A 253 6.39 -12.47 -11.75
CA SER A 253 5.14 -12.47 -12.53
C SER A 253 4.04 -11.62 -11.89
N LYS A 254 4.39 -10.58 -11.13
CA LYS A 254 3.43 -9.69 -10.47
C LYS A 254 2.98 -8.62 -11.47
N HIS A 255 1.69 -8.62 -11.80
CA HIS A 255 1.10 -7.75 -12.83
C HIS A 255 0.07 -6.83 -12.18
N PRO A 256 0.42 -5.58 -11.83
CA PRO A 256 -0.44 -4.73 -11.01
C PRO A 256 -1.79 -4.41 -11.67
N THR A 257 -1.92 -4.57 -12.99
CA THR A 257 -3.20 -4.39 -13.70
C THR A 257 -4.09 -5.64 -13.71
N GLN A 258 -3.57 -6.82 -13.35
CA GLN A 258 -4.33 -8.08 -13.29
C GLN A 258 -5.02 -8.34 -11.93
N HIS A 259 -4.67 -7.59 -10.88
CA HIS A 259 -5.28 -7.74 -9.55
C HIS A 259 -6.76 -7.32 -9.59
N ASP A 260 -7.65 -8.29 -9.34
CA ASP A 260 -9.10 -8.12 -9.49
C ASP A 260 -9.64 -7.10 -8.46
N PRO A 261 -10.54 -6.18 -8.86
CA PRO A 261 -11.17 -5.25 -7.93
C PRO A 261 -11.87 -5.83 -6.69
N ALA A 262 -12.16 -7.13 -6.69
CA ALA A 262 -12.76 -7.89 -5.61
C ALA A 262 -11.89 -9.10 -5.19
N ASP A 263 -10.59 -9.07 -5.44
CA ASP A 263 -9.69 -10.13 -4.97
C ASP A 263 -9.65 -10.25 -3.42
N ALA A 264 -9.09 -11.38 -2.96
CA ALA A 264 -8.97 -11.66 -1.54
C ALA A 264 -8.01 -10.68 -0.83
N GLU A 265 -7.04 -10.13 -1.55
CA GLU A 265 -5.98 -9.25 -1.06
C GLU A 265 -6.58 -7.98 -0.43
N HIS A 266 -7.48 -7.30 -1.14
CA HIS A 266 -8.18 -6.15 -0.59
C HIS A 266 -9.10 -6.53 0.58
N SER A 267 -9.63 -7.76 0.61
CA SER A 267 -10.64 -8.16 1.61
C SER A 267 -10.08 -8.49 3.00
N ILE A 268 -8.79 -8.80 3.15
CA ILE A 268 -8.20 -9.33 4.39
C ILE A 268 -7.20 -8.31 4.98
N ALA A 269 -7.20 -8.14 6.30
CA ALA A 269 -6.36 -7.15 6.97
C ALA A 269 -4.86 -7.50 7.01
N CYS A 270 -4.52 -8.79 6.96
CA CYS A 270 -3.14 -9.26 6.88
C CYS A 270 -3.04 -10.70 6.36
N GLU A 271 -1.88 -11.05 5.81
CA GLU A 271 -1.49 -12.43 5.51
C GLU A 271 -0.21 -12.82 6.27
N GLY A 272 0.02 -14.12 6.48
CA GLY A 272 1.15 -14.64 7.25
C GLY A 272 0.86 -14.84 8.74
N SER A 273 1.92 -14.88 9.56
CA SER A 273 1.82 -15.15 11.00
C SER A 273 1.73 -13.88 11.83
N ALA A 274 0.91 -13.93 12.88
CA ALA A 274 0.86 -12.93 13.95
C ALA A 274 2.10 -12.97 14.88
N THR A 275 2.98 -13.96 14.73
CA THR A 275 4.23 -14.06 15.48
C THR A 275 5.40 -13.55 14.66
N TYR A 276 6.32 -12.80 15.27
CA TYR A 276 7.58 -12.44 14.63
C TYR A 276 8.32 -13.68 14.10
N GLY A 277 8.81 -13.60 12.88
CA GLY A 277 9.46 -14.69 12.16
C GLY A 277 10.01 -14.20 10.83
N VAL A 278 10.90 -14.97 10.22
CA VAL A 278 11.64 -14.50 9.04
C VAL A 278 10.88 -14.65 7.73
N ALA A 279 10.11 -15.72 7.54
CA ALA A 279 9.54 -16.09 6.24
C ALA A 279 8.07 -15.70 6.02
N ASN A 280 7.27 -15.67 7.08
CA ASN A 280 5.81 -15.49 7.00
C ASN A 280 5.32 -14.69 8.22
N ALA A 281 5.67 -13.41 8.33
CA ALA A 281 5.29 -12.61 9.50
C ALA A 281 4.52 -11.34 9.14
N GLY A 282 3.88 -11.27 7.96
CA GLY A 282 3.07 -10.12 7.55
C GLY A 282 2.13 -9.66 8.66
N CYS A 283 1.26 -10.53 9.19
CA CYS A 283 0.35 -10.20 10.28
C CYS A 283 0.97 -9.68 11.60
N TYR A 284 2.28 -9.79 11.86
CA TYR A 284 2.90 -9.43 13.15
C TYR A 284 2.78 -7.94 13.52
N GLN A 285 2.71 -7.03 12.54
CA GLN A 285 2.49 -5.60 12.79
C GLN A 285 1.06 -5.13 12.51
N SER A 286 0.13 -6.05 12.21
CA SER A 286 -1.27 -5.69 11.95
C SER A 286 -1.93 -5.21 13.22
N GLU A 287 -2.84 -4.25 13.11
CA GLU A 287 -3.60 -3.74 14.25
C GLU A 287 -5.00 -4.36 14.27
N CYS A 288 -5.60 -4.39 15.46
CA CYS A 288 -7.00 -4.77 15.65
C CYS A 288 -7.95 -3.63 15.25
N LEU A 289 -9.23 -3.94 15.06
CA LEU A 289 -10.26 -2.93 14.82
C LEU A 289 -10.36 -1.94 16.00
N SER A 290 -10.79 -0.72 15.69
CA SER A 290 -11.04 0.34 16.65
C SER A 290 -12.04 -0.08 17.74
N GLY A 291 -11.66 0.13 18.99
CA GLY A 291 -12.42 -0.30 20.19
C GLY A 291 -11.96 -1.64 20.77
N ASP A 292 -11.25 -2.46 19.98
CA ASP A 292 -10.77 -3.77 20.42
C ASP A 292 -9.37 -3.72 21.04
N ASP A 293 -9.09 -4.64 21.96
CA ASP A 293 -7.74 -4.82 22.53
C ASP A 293 -6.93 -5.87 21.76
N GLU A 294 -5.65 -5.93 22.09
CA GLU A 294 -4.66 -6.72 21.38
C GLU A 294 -3.95 -7.69 22.34
N THR A 295 -3.62 -8.89 21.84
CA THR A 295 -2.73 -9.86 22.48
C THR A 295 -1.70 -10.35 21.46
N ALA A 296 -0.63 -11.01 21.90
CA ALA A 296 0.46 -11.44 21.03
C ALA A 296 0.08 -12.34 19.83
N THR A 297 -1.16 -12.84 19.75
CA THR A 297 -1.63 -13.71 18.65
C THR A 297 -3.07 -13.45 18.19
N ALA A 298 -3.81 -12.53 18.83
CA ALA A 298 -5.24 -12.33 18.58
C ALA A 298 -5.75 -10.97 19.07
N CYS A 299 -6.82 -10.50 18.43
CA CYS A 299 -7.60 -9.35 18.84
C CYS A 299 -8.75 -9.76 19.79
N LEU A 300 -9.05 -8.91 20.78
CA LEU A 300 -10.08 -9.11 21.79
C LEU A 300 -11.17 -8.05 21.63
N LYS A 301 -12.40 -8.47 21.33
CA LYS A 301 -13.51 -7.55 21.11
C LYS A 301 -13.80 -6.69 22.34
N GLU A 302 -14.25 -5.46 22.11
CA GLU A 302 -14.75 -4.56 23.15
C GLU A 302 -15.78 -5.27 24.05
N CYS A 303 -15.84 -4.84 25.31
CA CYS A 303 -16.82 -5.37 26.24
C CYS A 303 -18.25 -4.98 25.85
N LYS A 304 -19.17 -5.96 25.91
CA LYS A 304 -20.61 -5.77 25.66
C LYS A 304 -21.15 -4.66 26.57
N VAL A 305 -22.11 -3.88 26.05
CA VAL A 305 -22.76 -2.77 26.78
C VAL A 305 -23.15 -3.17 28.21
N GLY A 306 -22.67 -2.39 29.18
CA GLY A 306 -22.88 -2.63 30.61
C GLY A 306 -21.87 -3.57 31.27
N TYR A 307 -20.84 -4.04 30.56
CA TYR A 307 -19.65 -4.66 31.11
C TYR A 307 -18.47 -3.67 31.09
N VAL A 308 -17.58 -3.78 32.08
CA VAL A 308 -16.32 -3.05 32.20
C VAL A 308 -15.18 -3.96 31.73
N ASN A 309 -14.26 -3.41 30.95
CA ASN A 309 -13.03 -4.08 30.54
C ASN A 309 -12.07 -4.19 31.74
N ILE A 310 -11.68 -5.42 32.09
CA ILE A 310 -10.68 -5.72 33.12
C ILE A 310 -9.54 -6.57 32.54
N GLY A 311 -9.27 -6.42 31.24
CA GLY A 311 -8.24 -7.11 30.48
C GLY A 311 -8.78 -8.31 29.72
N LEU A 312 -8.26 -9.52 29.99
CA LEU A 312 -8.72 -10.75 29.33
C LEU A 312 -10.19 -11.11 29.62
N TYR A 313 -10.85 -10.36 30.50
CA TYR A 313 -12.24 -10.55 30.89
C TYR A 313 -13.03 -9.25 30.82
N CYS A 314 -14.34 -9.39 30.62
CA CYS A 314 -15.31 -8.33 30.82
C CYS A 314 -16.11 -8.62 32.09
N GLN A 315 -16.26 -7.63 32.98
CA GLN A 315 -17.02 -7.75 34.24
C GLN A 315 -18.28 -6.89 34.23
N LYS A 316 -19.42 -7.43 34.69
CA LYS A 316 -20.64 -6.67 34.99
C LYS A 316 -21.05 -6.87 36.45
N GLY A 317 -21.69 -5.84 37.01
CA GLY A 317 -22.23 -5.84 38.37
C GLY A 317 -21.22 -5.42 39.44
N ARG A 318 -21.73 -5.26 40.68
CA ARG A 318 -20.91 -4.88 41.85
C ARG A 318 -20.63 -6.10 42.72
N TRP A 319 -19.40 -6.15 43.25
CA TRP A 319 -19.02 -7.13 44.26
C TRP A 319 -19.88 -6.96 45.53
N PRO A 320 -20.28 -8.05 46.22
CA PRO A 320 -20.08 -9.46 45.87
C PRO A 320 -21.25 -10.12 45.12
N TRP A 321 -22.47 -9.54 45.12
CA TRP A 321 -23.70 -10.32 44.92
C TRP A 321 -24.14 -10.55 43.46
N GLU A 322 -23.64 -9.76 42.49
CA GLU A 322 -24.11 -9.80 41.09
C GLU A 322 -22.96 -9.77 40.07
N MET A 323 -21.80 -10.36 40.38
CA MET A 323 -20.67 -10.34 39.44
C MET A 323 -20.88 -11.34 38.29
N GLN A 324 -20.96 -10.83 37.06
CA GLN A 324 -20.93 -11.60 35.83
C GLN A 324 -19.60 -11.39 35.12
N PHE A 325 -18.98 -12.46 34.63
CA PHE A 325 -17.74 -12.40 33.87
C PHE A 325 -17.88 -13.20 32.57
N TYR A 326 -17.20 -12.76 31.50
CA TYR A 326 -16.88 -13.63 30.38
C TYR A 326 -15.44 -13.43 29.92
N ASN A 327 -14.83 -14.51 29.44
CA ASN A 327 -13.47 -14.53 28.93
C ASN A 327 -13.45 -14.07 27.46
N ARG A 328 -12.64 -13.05 27.15
CA ARG A 328 -12.52 -12.46 25.81
C ARG A 328 -11.70 -13.33 24.86
N LEU A 329 -10.80 -14.18 25.35
CA LEU A 329 -10.04 -15.16 24.55
C LEU A 329 -10.89 -16.34 24.05
N SER A 330 -12.18 -16.40 24.40
CA SER A 330 -13.03 -17.58 24.18
C SER A 330 -14.26 -17.27 23.32
N GLY A 331 -14.58 -18.21 22.42
CA GLY A 331 -15.75 -18.12 21.54
C GLY A 331 -15.67 -16.92 20.59
N SER A 332 -16.80 -16.24 20.40
CA SER A 332 -16.93 -15.12 19.47
C SER A 332 -16.36 -13.79 19.96
N ASN A 333 -15.69 -13.76 21.12
CA ASN A 333 -15.19 -12.55 21.78
C ASN A 333 -13.75 -12.17 21.37
N SER A 334 -13.08 -13.00 20.57
CA SER A 334 -11.77 -12.73 19.96
C SER A 334 -11.78 -13.05 18.47
N TYR A 335 -10.73 -12.63 17.75
CA TYR A 335 -10.50 -12.94 16.34
C TYR A 335 -9.00 -12.88 16.00
N SER A 336 -8.58 -13.50 14.89
CA SER A 336 -7.20 -13.41 14.39
C SER A 336 -6.96 -12.07 13.69
N TYR A 337 -5.70 -11.66 13.57
CA TYR A 337 -5.31 -10.47 12.80
C TYR A 337 -5.70 -10.54 11.32
N SER A 338 -5.86 -11.74 10.76
CA SER A 338 -6.35 -12.01 9.39
C SER A 338 -7.87 -11.83 9.25
N TYR A 339 -8.43 -10.77 9.84
CA TYR A 339 -9.86 -10.46 9.75
C TYR A 339 -10.23 -9.82 8.42
N THR A 340 -11.51 -9.90 8.05
CA THR A 340 -12.05 -9.21 6.87
C THR A 340 -12.11 -7.70 7.12
N LEU A 341 -11.47 -6.90 6.26
CA LEU A 341 -11.49 -5.45 6.33
C LEU A 341 -12.92 -4.92 6.09
N PRO A 342 -13.54 -4.18 7.04
CA PRO A 342 -14.88 -3.63 6.89
C PRO A 342 -15.09 -2.83 5.60
N HIS A 343 -16.26 -3.00 4.96
CA HIS A 343 -16.66 -2.24 3.76
C HIS A 343 -17.14 -0.81 4.09
N GLU A 344 -17.21 -0.48 5.37
CA GLU A 344 -17.52 0.82 5.96
C GLU A 344 -16.28 1.28 6.74
N ASP A 345 -16.17 2.56 7.10
CA ASP A 345 -15.06 3.06 7.92
C ASP A 345 -15.21 2.76 9.43
N VAL A 346 -16.39 2.29 9.84
CA VAL A 346 -16.67 1.81 11.20
C VAL A 346 -15.69 0.70 11.59
N GLY A 347 -14.87 0.97 12.61
CA GLY A 347 -13.84 0.05 13.09
C GLY A 347 -12.45 0.28 12.48
N LEU A 348 -12.33 1.13 11.45
CA LEU A 348 -11.05 1.49 10.82
C LEU A 348 -10.54 2.87 11.27
N SER A 349 -11.41 3.78 11.73
CA SER A 349 -11.02 5.02 12.43
C SER A 349 -10.94 4.77 13.95
N ARG A 350 -9.88 5.23 14.63
CA ARG A 350 -9.82 5.12 16.10
C ARG A 350 -10.86 5.99 16.79
N ARG A 351 -11.38 5.50 17.92
CA ARG A 351 -12.22 6.26 18.85
C ARG A 351 -11.44 6.85 20.02
N ARG A 352 -12.02 7.90 20.60
CA ARG A 352 -11.69 8.47 21.90
C ARG A 352 -12.38 7.68 23.01
N ASP A 353 -11.95 7.92 24.25
CA ASP A 353 -12.51 7.25 25.45
C ASP A 353 -13.99 7.60 25.70
N ASP A 354 -14.51 8.68 25.09
CA ASP A 354 -15.93 9.06 25.10
C ASP A 354 -16.76 8.40 23.97
N GLN A 355 -16.17 7.43 23.25
CA GLN A 355 -16.72 6.73 22.07
C GLN A 355 -16.94 7.60 20.83
N SER A 356 -16.56 8.88 20.83
CA SER A 356 -16.50 9.68 19.60
C SER A 356 -15.30 9.29 18.75
N GLU A 357 -15.41 9.38 17.43
CA GLU A 357 -14.27 9.13 16.54
C GLU A 357 -13.28 10.29 16.58
N TRP A 358 -11.98 9.99 16.40
CA TRP A 358 -11.00 11.05 16.21
C TRP A 358 -11.33 11.81 14.94
N GLN A 359 -11.41 13.14 15.02
CA GLN A 359 -11.31 13.96 13.82
C GLN A 359 -9.90 13.76 13.26
N LEU A 360 -9.85 13.01 12.16
CA LEU A 360 -8.65 12.82 11.36
C LEU A 360 -8.30 14.14 10.65
N PRO A 361 -7.00 14.42 10.45
CA PRO A 361 -6.52 15.70 9.90
C PRO A 361 -6.77 15.87 8.40
#